data_AF-A0A4Z0QY47-F1
#
_entry.id   AF-A0A4Z0QY47-F1
#
_cell.length_a   1.000
_cell.length_b   1.000
_cell.length_c   1.000
_cell.angle_alpha   90.00
_cell.angle_beta   90.00
_cell.angle_gamma   90.00
#
_symmetry.space_group_name_H-M   'P 1'
#
loop_
_entity.id
_entity.type
_entity.pdbx_description
1 polymer ?
#
loop_
_entity_poly.entity_id
_entity_poly.type
_entity_poly.pdbx_seq_one_letter_code
_entity_poly.pdbx_strand_id
1 'polypeptide(L)'
;MNKVLGKYSFQDIVYLESNYRHEDIFIPSIHELMHMYLIKNSYFGTLAFFINQEYTNNLFNFDNGNLNQNEILSYFLKLLKEASEITYESIAYYAQYAYIKMEKNNNEYLDNVTKLKDIDVYKMYKLKRMLKFLDRKDWMELLSNNFIIRIGFIALNINMLSFVEKGIFNKNNLINMLVNESLDYKPDKRFSLLLEVLDDLLEVEDANNITDEMIIKKANISTQKIDKNGLLEVLNYLKSQYQLLNISVDLLEKNIDILLNRSEEDFITKDINEKKVYEDLDLIKPIAIKNNYEIINNIPIDKFKLDIGLFSSIWIVNMNRFYLLMFDDLGWGKRYLFYASHNECKDILCKYELPLILFYEDYEELLRRFPQIVNRELFIYLEMPYAIIKTTIEKYISDGREIMLHKLNDDVIFLFIKLKGKSVLVTQLVRYTLKSIAQDIKDKNFNYVNVDKETRVDGCFWFNDKDWWKYEDIIKSISQKSFFNEDPSTPGLGYRMRIDDV
;
A
#
# COMPACT_ATOMS: atom_id res chain seq x y z
N MET A 1 -17.41 -0.60 -14.17
CA MET A 1 -17.29 -0.47 -12.71
C MET A 1 -15.89 -0.97 -12.35
N ASN A 2 -14.93 -0.07 -12.10
CA ASN A 2 -13.55 -0.47 -11.84
C ASN A 2 -13.47 -1.12 -10.45
N LYS A 3 -13.47 -2.45 -10.41
CA LYS A 3 -13.12 -3.22 -9.20
C LYS A 3 -11.62 -3.07 -8.99
N VAL A 4 -11.20 -2.01 -8.31
CA VAL A 4 -9.82 -1.86 -7.84
C VAL A 4 -9.66 -2.78 -6.63
N LEU A 5 -9.36 -4.05 -6.88
CA LEU A 5 -9.18 -5.08 -5.84
C LEU A 5 -7.89 -4.88 -5.04
N GLY A 6 -6.93 -4.20 -5.64
CA GLY A 6 -5.67 -3.76 -5.06
C GLY A 6 -5.21 -2.46 -5.68
N LYS A 7 -4.44 -1.67 -4.93
CA LYS A 7 -3.78 -0.46 -5.37
C LYS A 7 -2.45 -0.36 -4.65
N TYR A 8 -1.37 -0.63 -5.33
CA TYR A 8 -0.06 -0.18 -4.88
C TYR A 8 -0.06 1.36 -4.72
N SER A 9 0.49 1.82 -3.60
CA SER A 9 0.83 3.21 -3.35
C SER A 9 2.33 3.41 -3.45
N PHE A 10 2.74 4.53 -4.05
CA PHE A 10 4.12 5.00 -4.08
C PHE A 10 4.66 5.42 -2.68
N GLN A 11 4.12 4.86 -1.61
CA GLN A 11 4.57 4.94 -0.22
C GLN A 11 5.08 3.58 0.27
N ASP A 12 5.43 2.67 -0.63
CA ASP A 12 5.89 1.31 -0.32
C ASP A 12 4.84 0.44 0.38
N ILE A 13 3.56 0.69 0.09
CA ILE A 13 2.42 -0.05 0.66
C ILE A 13 1.55 -0.55 -0.48
N VAL A 14 1.21 -1.83 -0.44
CA VAL A 14 0.21 -2.45 -1.32
C VAL A 14 -1.12 -2.40 -0.62
N TYR A 15 -2.05 -1.58 -1.09
CA TYR A 15 -3.38 -1.54 -0.51
C TYR A 15 -4.31 -2.56 -1.19
N LEU A 16 -5.11 -3.31 -0.45
CA LEU A 16 -6.08 -4.28 -0.97
C LEU A 16 -7.47 -3.98 -0.43
N GLU A 17 -8.50 -4.14 -1.26
CA GLU A 17 -9.86 -3.91 -0.78
C GLU A 17 -10.27 -5.01 0.21
N SER A 18 -10.55 -4.65 1.47
CA SER A 18 -10.83 -5.60 2.56
C SER A 18 -12.21 -6.27 2.51
N ASN A 19 -12.98 -6.05 1.44
CA ASN A 19 -14.39 -6.43 1.31
C ASN A 19 -14.67 -7.71 0.54
N TYR A 20 -13.68 -8.25 -0.17
CA TYR A 20 -13.96 -9.39 -1.01
C TYR A 20 -13.90 -10.70 -0.23
N ARG A 21 -14.99 -11.45 -0.27
CA ARG A 21 -15.02 -12.92 -0.11
C ARG A 21 -14.26 -13.59 -1.26
N HIS A 22 -13.06 -13.12 -1.57
CA HIS A 22 -12.17 -13.88 -2.42
C HIS A 22 -11.59 -14.96 -1.53
N GLU A 23 -11.73 -16.21 -1.94
CA GLU A 23 -11.09 -17.36 -1.30
C GLU A 23 -9.54 -17.29 -1.35
N ASP A 24 -8.96 -16.15 -1.79
CA ASP A 24 -7.53 -15.82 -1.69
C ASP A 24 -7.28 -14.32 -1.98
N ILE A 25 -7.25 -13.44 -0.97
CA ILE A 25 -6.67 -12.08 -1.11
C ILE A 25 -5.19 -12.15 -1.54
N PHE A 26 -4.53 -13.29 -1.34
CA PHE A 26 -3.16 -13.54 -1.76
C PHE A 26 -2.95 -13.35 -3.26
N ILE A 27 -3.89 -13.77 -4.11
CA ILE A 27 -3.73 -13.72 -5.56
C ILE A 27 -3.64 -12.26 -6.05
N PRO A 28 -4.56 -11.35 -5.69
CA PRO A 28 -4.38 -9.91 -5.93
C PRO A 28 -3.13 -9.32 -5.26
N SER A 29 -2.71 -9.84 -4.11
CA SER A 29 -1.50 -9.38 -3.43
C SER A 29 -0.24 -9.61 -4.27
N ILE A 30 -0.12 -10.79 -4.89
CA ILE A 30 1.01 -11.12 -5.78
C ILE A 30 1.11 -10.12 -6.94
N HIS A 31 -0.04 -9.76 -7.52
CA HIS A 31 -0.11 -8.79 -8.60
C HIS A 31 0.46 -7.43 -8.17
N GLU A 32 -0.03 -6.89 -7.05
CA GLU A 32 0.39 -5.57 -6.57
C GLU A 32 1.82 -5.57 -6.01
N LEU A 33 2.26 -6.65 -5.37
CA LEU A 33 3.65 -6.81 -4.94
C LEU A 33 4.61 -6.81 -6.14
N MET A 34 4.20 -7.36 -7.28
CA MET A 34 5.00 -7.31 -8.49
C MET A 34 5.14 -5.88 -9.03
N HIS A 35 4.07 -5.07 -8.99
CA HIS A 35 4.17 -3.63 -9.31
C HIS A 35 5.17 -2.92 -8.41
N MET A 36 5.08 -3.14 -7.09
CA MET A 36 6.03 -2.58 -6.13
C MET A 36 7.46 -3.02 -6.43
N TYR A 37 7.67 -4.32 -6.68
CA TYR A 37 8.99 -4.89 -6.95
C TYR A 37 9.63 -4.28 -8.21
N LEU A 38 8.84 -4.11 -9.27
CA LEU A 38 9.27 -3.46 -10.52
C LEU A 38 9.58 -1.97 -10.31
N ILE A 39 8.80 -1.27 -9.49
CA ILE A 39 9.04 0.15 -9.19
C ILE A 39 10.35 0.35 -8.43
N LYS A 40 10.56 -0.42 -7.36
CA LYS A 40 11.73 -0.29 -6.48
C LYS A 40 13.04 -0.72 -7.14
N ASN A 41 12.97 -1.72 -8.03
CA ASN A 41 14.16 -2.35 -8.61
C ASN A 41 14.35 -2.01 -10.09
N SER A 42 13.74 -0.92 -10.57
CA SER A 42 14.03 -0.39 -11.89
C SER A 42 14.24 1.12 -11.87
N TYR A 43 15.09 1.58 -12.77
CA TYR A 43 15.34 3.01 -12.93
C TYR A 43 14.08 3.79 -13.35
N PHE A 44 13.34 3.29 -14.34
CA PHE A 44 12.14 3.96 -14.83
C PHE A 44 11.04 4.01 -13.75
N GLY A 45 10.87 2.92 -12.99
CA GLY A 45 9.95 2.86 -11.87
C GLY A 45 10.32 3.79 -10.73
N THR A 46 11.59 3.81 -10.36
CA THR A 46 12.10 4.68 -9.30
C THR A 46 11.92 6.16 -9.65
N LEU A 47 12.18 6.54 -10.90
CA LEU A 47 11.91 7.89 -11.40
C LEU A 47 10.42 8.25 -11.25
N ALA A 48 9.53 7.39 -11.75
CA ALA A 48 8.08 7.63 -11.68
C ALA A 48 7.59 7.75 -10.22
N PHE A 49 8.17 6.95 -9.32
CA PHE A 49 7.88 6.98 -7.89
C PHE A 49 8.20 8.33 -7.25
N PHE A 50 9.41 8.84 -7.44
CA PHE A 50 9.80 10.11 -6.82
C PHE A 50 9.01 11.30 -7.35
N ILE A 51 8.69 11.30 -8.66
CA ILE A 51 7.79 12.32 -9.23
C ILE A 51 6.39 12.23 -8.59
N ASN A 52 5.89 11.02 -8.33
CA ASN A 52 4.56 10.86 -7.73
C ASN A 52 4.52 11.26 -6.27
N GLN A 53 5.55 10.92 -5.50
CA GLN A 53 5.65 11.32 -4.09
C GLN A 53 5.58 12.85 -3.95
N GLU A 54 6.28 13.55 -4.82
CA GLU A 54 6.41 15.00 -4.78
C GLU A 54 5.14 15.69 -5.30
N TYR A 55 4.50 15.11 -6.32
CA TYR A 55 3.14 15.51 -6.72
C TYR A 55 2.15 15.38 -5.55
N THR A 56 2.20 14.27 -4.83
CA THR A 56 1.30 13.98 -3.71
C THR A 56 1.53 14.96 -2.55
N ASN A 57 2.79 15.21 -2.19
CA ASN A 57 3.14 16.17 -1.15
C ASN A 57 2.62 17.59 -1.48
N ASN A 58 2.76 18.02 -2.74
CA ASN A 58 2.26 19.32 -3.18
C ASN A 58 0.71 19.41 -3.25
N LEU A 59 0.00 18.29 -3.40
CA LEU A 59 -1.47 18.27 -3.29
C LEU A 59 -1.97 18.51 -1.86
N PHE A 60 -1.25 17.99 -0.86
CA PHE A 60 -1.66 18.10 0.54
C PHE A 60 -1.17 19.38 1.22
N ASN A 61 -0.12 20.00 0.69
CA ASN A 61 0.35 21.32 1.14
C ASN A 61 -0.46 22.43 0.45
N PHE A 62 -1.60 22.80 1.04
CA PHE A 62 -2.48 23.89 0.59
C PHE A 62 -1.85 25.29 0.62
N ASP A 63 -0.63 25.44 1.14
CA ASP A 63 0.03 26.74 1.35
C ASP A 63 0.73 27.34 0.12
N ASN A 64 0.82 26.61 -1.00
CA ASN A 64 1.45 27.14 -2.21
C ASN A 64 0.46 27.23 -3.38
N GLY A 65 0.04 28.45 -3.71
CA GLY A 65 -0.80 28.79 -4.88
C GLY A 65 -0.16 28.53 -6.26
N ASN A 66 0.74 27.56 -6.39
CA ASN A 66 1.44 27.23 -7.62
C ASN A 66 0.75 26.09 -8.38
N LEU A 67 -0.46 26.35 -8.88
CA LEU A 67 -1.22 25.44 -9.77
C LEU A 67 -0.34 24.86 -10.90
N ASN A 68 0.58 25.67 -11.43
CA ASN A 68 1.50 25.28 -12.49
C ASN A 68 2.42 24.10 -12.12
N GLN A 69 2.84 23.94 -10.86
CA GLN A 69 3.74 22.85 -10.46
C GLN A 69 3.02 21.49 -10.48
N ASN A 70 1.78 21.45 -9.99
CA ASN A 70 0.95 20.25 -10.00
C ASN A 70 0.58 19.83 -11.43
N GLU A 71 0.32 20.79 -12.32
CA GLU A 71 0.08 20.50 -13.74
C GLU A 71 1.31 19.90 -14.43
N ILE A 72 2.50 20.43 -14.14
CA ILE A 72 3.76 19.92 -14.68
C ILE A 72 4.01 18.47 -14.21
N LEU A 73 3.94 18.22 -12.90
CA LEU A 73 4.20 16.88 -12.34
C LEU A 73 3.15 15.86 -12.80
N SER A 74 1.87 16.22 -12.79
CA SER A 74 0.80 15.33 -13.26
C SER A 74 0.95 14.95 -14.73
N TYR A 75 1.40 15.89 -15.57
CA TYR A 75 1.69 15.63 -16.98
C TYR A 75 2.82 14.60 -17.15
N PHE A 76 3.93 14.77 -16.43
CA PHE A 76 5.05 13.83 -16.50
C PHE A 76 4.66 12.43 -16.01
N LEU A 77 3.93 12.36 -14.90
CA LEU A 77 3.42 11.09 -14.37
C LEU A 77 2.54 10.36 -15.37
N LYS A 78 1.65 11.09 -16.04
CA LYS A 78 0.79 10.52 -17.08
C LYS A 78 1.62 9.88 -18.19
N LEU A 79 2.62 10.59 -18.73
CA LEU A 79 3.46 10.07 -19.81
C LEU A 79 4.29 8.85 -19.38
N LEU A 80 4.89 8.89 -18.19
CA LEU A 80 5.67 7.76 -17.67
C LEU A 80 4.79 6.53 -17.46
N LYS A 81 3.58 6.73 -16.91
CA LYS A 81 2.60 5.64 -16.75
C LYS A 81 2.21 5.04 -18.10
N GLU A 82 1.83 5.87 -19.07
CA GLU A 82 1.45 5.41 -20.41
C GLU A 82 2.59 4.69 -21.16
N ALA A 83 3.84 5.03 -20.86
CA ALA A 83 5.02 4.39 -21.48
C ALA A 83 5.36 3.00 -20.93
N SER A 84 4.84 2.65 -19.74
CA SER A 84 5.21 1.47 -18.98
C SER A 84 4.04 0.58 -18.55
N GLU A 85 2.80 1.03 -18.77
CA GLU A 85 1.57 0.35 -18.32
C GLU A 85 1.52 -1.11 -18.79
N ILE A 86 1.85 -1.38 -20.06
CA ILE A 86 1.79 -2.77 -20.57
C ILE A 86 2.83 -3.61 -19.84
N THR A 87 4.05 -3.12 -19.69
CA THR A 87 5.14 -3.84 -19.03
C THR A 87 4.76 -4.19 -17.60
N TYR A 88 4.36 -3.18 -16.80
CA TYR A 88 3.94 -3.35 -15.41
C TYR A 88 2.79 -4.36 -15.25
N GLU A 89 1.66 -4.09 -15.91
CA GLU A 89 0.47 -4.94 -15.80
C GLU A 89 0.79 -6.36 -16.25
N SER A 90 1.53 -6.51 -17.35
CA SER A 90 1.71 -7.82 -17.93
C SER A 90 2.56 -8.71 -17.03
N ILE A 91 3.64 -8.19 -16.43
CA ILE A 91 4.49 -8.95 -15.51
C ILE A 91 3.71 -9.29 -14.23
N ALA A 92 2.93 -8.34 -13.71
CA ALA A 92 2.09 -8.55 -12.53
C ALA A 92 1.05 -9.66 -12.76
N TYR A 93 0.39 -9.68 -13.92
CA TYR A 93 -0.51 -10.78 -14.29
C TYR A 93 0.20 -12.11 -14.48
N TYR A 94 1.40 -12.12 -15.04
CA TYR A 94 2.14 -13.35 -15.19
C TYR A 94 2.53 -13.96 -13.85
N ALA A 95 2.98 -13.15 -12.90
CA ALA A 95 3.24 -13.61 -11.54
C ALA A 95 1.98 -14.22 -10.89
N GLN A 96 0.85 -13.51 -11.04
CA GLN A 96 -0.44 -13.97 -10.55
C GLN A 96 -0.86 -15.31 -11.19
N TYR A 97 -0.75 -15.45 -12.50
CA TYR A 97 -1.17 -16.65 -13.22
C TYR A 97 -0.19 -17.82 -13.06
N ALA A 98 1.11 -17.55 -12.93
CA ALA A 98 2.11 -18.55 -12.59
C ALA A 98 1.79 -19.17 -11.23
N TYR A 99 1.45 -18.34 -10.23
CA TYR A 99 1.02 -18.81 -8.91
C TYR A 99 -0.24 -19.68 -8.98
N ILE A 100 -1.30 -19.22 -9.67
CA ILE A 100 -2.53 -20.00 -9.82
C ILE A 100 -2.24 -21.36 -10.47
N LYS A 101 -1.41 -21.39 -11.52
CA LYS A 101 -1.08 -22.61 -12.23
C LYS A 101 -0.26 -23.59 -11.37
N MET A 102 0.64 -23.08 -10.54
CA MET A 102 1.52 -23.85 -9.66
C MET A 102 0.79 -24.40 -8.43
N GLU A 103 0.06 -23.55 -7.70
CA GLU A 103 -0.50 -23.89 -6.38
C GLU A 103 -1.93 -24.43 -6.45
N LYS A 104 -2.73 -23.99 -7.42
CA LYS A 104 -4.13 -24.43 -7.53
C LYS A 104 -4.26 -25.60 -8.47
N ASN A 105 -4.08 -25.36 -9.78
CA ASN A 105 -3.97 -26.35 -10.85
C ASN A 105 -4.10 -25.65 -12.22
N ASN A 106 -3.85 -26.42 -13.29
CA ASN A 106 -3.96 -25.93 -14.67
C ASN A 106 -5.41 -25.58 -15.10
N ASN A 107 -6.44 -26.24 -14.56
CA ASN A 107 -7.83 -25.94 -14.93
C ASN A 107 -8.24 -24.56 -14.41
N GLU A 108 -7.91 -24.25 -13.16
CA GLU A 108 -8.20 -22.95 -12.56
C GLU A 108 -7.44 -21.81 -13.25
N TYR A 109 -6.20 -22.05 -13.68
CA TYR A 109 -5.47 -21.14 -14.56
C TYR A 109 -6.24 -20.84 -15.85
N LEU A 110 -6.69 -21.88 -16.58
CA LEU A 110 -7.44 -21.73 -17.84
C LEU A 110 -8.78 -21.01 -17.66
N ASP A 111 -9.48 -21.29 -16.56
CA ASP A 111 -10.73 -20.62 -16.21
C ASP A 111 -10.52 -19.13 -15.95
N ASN A 112 -9.47 -18.76 -15.22
CA ASN A 112 -9.17 -17.36 -14.95
C ASN A 112 -8.71 -16.60 -16.21
N VAL A 113 -7.95 -17.24 -17.11
CA VAL A 113 -7.57 -16.65 -18.40
C VAL A 113 -8.81 -16.43 -19.29
N THR A 114 -9.72 -17.40 -19.33
CA THR A 114 -10.99 -17.30 -20.08
C THR A 114 -11.86 -16.16 -19.53
N LYS A 115 -12.05 -16.11 -18.21
CA LYS A 115 -12.81 -15.02 -17.56
C LYS A 115 -12.24 -13.65 -17.87
N LEU A 116 -10.91 -13.48 -17.83
CA LEU A 116 -10.29 -12.20 -18.15
C LEU A 116 -10.54 -11.80 -19.62
N LYS A 117 -10.45 -12.76 -20.54
CA LYS A 117 -10.74 -12.54 -21.96
C LYS A 117 -12.17 -12.05 -22.19
N ASP A 118 -13.12 -12.57 -21.43
CA ASP A 118 -14.54 -12.19 -21.55
C ASP A 118 -14.84 -10.82 -20.93
N ILE A 119 -14.13 -10.46 -19.85
CA ILE A 119 -14.34 -9.21 -19.11
C ILE A 119 -13.60 -8.03 -19.76
N ASP A 120 -12.36 -8.22 -20.21
CA ASP A 120 -11.48 -7.16 -20.70
C ASP A 120 -10.58 -7.65 -21.85
N VAL A 121 -11.13 -7.58 -23.07
CA VAL A 121 -10.46 -7.99 -24.30
C VAL A 121 -9.18 -7.19 -24.53
N TYR A 122 -9.17 -5.89 -24.18
CA TYR A 122 -8.02 -5.03 -24.39
C TYR A 122 -6.86 -5.42 -23.47
N LYS A 123 -7.17 -5.72 -22.21
CA LYS A 123 -6.19 -6.24 -21.25
C LYS A 123 -5.67 -7.60 -21.67
N MET A 124 -6.55 -8.51 -22.10
CA MET A 124 -6.12 -9.82 -22.62
C MET A 124 -5.20 -9.70 -23.84
N TYR A 125 -5.45 -8.73 -24.73
CA TYR A 125 -4.58 -8.45 -25.87
C TYR A 125 -3.14 -8.10 -25.43
N LYS A 126 -2.99 -7.30 -24.37
CA LYS A 126 -1.67 -6.95 -23.79
C LYS A 126 -0.95 -8.19 -23.22
N LEU A 127 -1.69 -9.06 -22.54
CA LEU A 127 -1.13 -10.21 -21.82
C LEU A 127 -0.81 -11.41 -22.70
N LYS A 128 -1.49 -11.56 -23.85
CA LYS A 128 -1.46 -12.76 -24.69
C LYS A 128 -0.05 -13.26 -25.01
N ARG A 129 0.89 -12.34 -25.30
CA ARG A 129 2.27 -12.72 -25.64
C ARG A 129 2.99 -13.40 -24.48
N MET A 130 2.74 -12.95 -23.26
CA MET A 130 3.39 -13.50 -22.08
C MET A 130 2.76 -14.80 -21.59
N LEU A 131 1.43 -14.91 -21.71
CA LEU A 131 0.72 -16.13 -21.33
C LEU A 131 1.16 -17.34 -22.15
N LYS A 132 1.63 -17.14 -23.38
CA LYS A 132 2.24 -18.19 -24.19
C LYS A 132 3.35 -18.93 -23.44
N PHE A 133 4.17 -18.24 -22.64
CA PHE A 133 5.26 -18.87 -21.90
C PHE A 133 4.75 -19.76 -20.76
N LEU A 134 3.60 -19.45 -20.16
CA LEU A 134 2.93 -20.34 -19.22
C LEU A 134 2.28 -21.53 -19.95
N ASP A 135 1.87 -21.37 -21.20
CA ASP A 135 1.22 -22.44 -21.99
C ASP A 135 2.22 -23.44 -22.61
N ARG A 136 3.53 -23.16 -22.55
CA ARG A 136 4.55 -24.09 -23.06
C ARG A 136 4.67 -25.34 -22.18
N LYS A 137 5.20 -26.42 -22.75
CA LYS A 137 5.44 -27.68 -22.02
C LYS A 137 6.54 -27.55 -20.96
N ASP A 138 7.54 -26.72 -21.22
CA ASP A 138 8.71 -26.41 -20.39
C ASP A 138 8.48 -25.23 -19.43
N TRP A 139 7.23 -24.80 -19.21
CA TRP A 139 6.93 -23.56 -18.45
C TRP A 139 7.54 -23.51 -17.04
N MET A 140 7.66 -24.65 -16.35
CA MET A 140 8.29 -24.73 -15.02
C MET A 140 9.78 -24.37 -15.07
N GLU A 141 10.48 -24.81 -16.12
CA GLU A 141 11.89 -24.48 -16.34
C GLU A 141 12.05 -22.99 -16.64
N LEU A 142 11.16 -22.45 -17.48
CA LEU A 142 11.13 -21.02 -17.79
C LEU A 142 10.85 -20.16 -16.55
N LEU A 143 9.94 -20.61 -15.69
CA LEU A 143 9.61 -19.97 -14.42
C LEU A 143 10.81 -20.02 -13.46
N SER A 144 11.49 -21.17 -13.33
CA SER A 144 12.67 -21.32 -12.47
C SER A 144 13.83 -20.41 -12.87
N ASN A 145 13.96 -20.12 -14.18
CA ASN A 145 14.94 -19.19 -14.73
C ASN A 145 14.52 -17.71 -14.63
N ASN A 146 13.31 -17.44 -14.12
CA ASN A 146 12.72 -16.10 -13.94
C ASN A 146 12.73 -15.23 -15.20
N PHE A 147 12.64 -15.82 -16.40
CA PHE A 147 12.85 -15.10 -17.66
C PHE A 147 11.98 -13.88 -17.84
N ILE A 148 10.69 -14.05 -17.58
CA ILE A 148 9.70 -13.00 -17.83
C ILE A 148 9.89 -11.82 -16.88
N ILE A 149 10.21 -12.11 -15.61
CA ILE A 149 10.51 -11.07 -14.62
C ILE A 149 11.82 -10.36 -15.00
N ARG A 150 12.87 -11.10 -15.40
CA ARG A 150 14.14 -10.54 -15.89
C ARG A 150 13.94 -9.62 -17.10
N ILE A 151 13.16 -10.06 -18.08
CA ILE A 151 12.81 -9.25 -19.26
C ILE A 151 12.08 -7.97 -18.85
N GLY A 152 11.17 -8.06 -17.88
CA GLY A 152 10.51 -6.91 -17.30
C GLY A 152 11.48 -5.88 -16.73
N PHE A 153 12.47 -6.34 -15.95
CA PHE A 153 13.51 -5.45 -15.43
C PHE A 153 14.38 -4.85 -16.52
N ILE A 154 14.82 -5.65 -17.50
CA ILE A 154 15.60 -5.13 -18.64
C ILE A 154 14.80 -4.04 -19.37
N ALA A 155 13.51 -4.26 -19.60
CA ALA A 155 12.61 -3.31 -20.26
C ALA A 155 12.42 -2.00 -19.48
N LEU A 156 12.47 -2.03 -18.15
CA LEU A 156 12.37 -0.85 -17.28
C LEU A 156 13.73 -0.20 -16.95
N ASN A 157 14.83 -0.93 -17.11
CA ASN A 157 16.19 -0.44 -16.89
C ASN A 157 16.73 0.25 -18.13
N ILE A 158 16.17 1.42 -18.42
CA ILE A 158 16.64 2.31 -19.49
C ILE A 158 18.00 2.91 -19.10
N ASN A 159 18.77 3.38 -20.09
CA ASN A 159 19.99 4.14 -19.81
C ASN A 159 19.61 5.51 -19.23
N MET A 160 19.70 5.63 -17.90
CA MET A 160 19.19 6.79 -17.18
C MET A 160 20.04 8.02 -17.39
N LEU A 161 21.36 7.89 -17.49
CA LEU A 161 22.26 9.01 -17.74
C LEU A 161 21.87 9.71 -19.04
N SER A 162 21.73 8.94 -20.12
CA SER A 162 21.30 9.48 -21.42
C SER A 162 19.88 10.05 -21.36
N PHE A 163 18.97 9.42 -20.62
CA PHE A 163 17.61 9.89 -20.45
C PHE A 163 17.58 11.27 -19.76
N VAL A 164 18.33 11.39 -18.65
CA VAL A 164 18.51 12.59 -17.85
C VAL A 164 19.17 13.73 -18.65
N GLU A 165 20.30 13.46 -19.31
CA GLU A 165 21.06 14.43 -20.10
C GLU A 165 20.24 15.07 -21.23
N LYS A 166 19.33 14.29 -21.82
CA LYS A 166 18.40 14.76 -22.86
C LYS A 166 17.26 15.64 -22.31
N GLY A 167 17.16 15.82 -21.00
CA GLY A 167 16.23 16.76 -20.37
C GLY A 167 14.81 16.22 -20.29
N ILE A 168 14.59 15.17 -19.49
CA ILE A 168 13.26 14.55 -19.26
C ILE A 168 12.18 15.54 -18.78
N PHE A 169 12.58 16.61 -18.09
CA PHE A 169 11.67 17.65 -17.59
C PHE A 169 11.32 18.70 -18.64
N ASN A 170 11.78 18.54 -19.87
CA ASN A 170 11.24 19.23 -21.02
C ASN A 170 10.20 18.34 -21.69
N LYS A 171 8.95 18.81 -21.75
CA LYS A 171 7.82 18.11 -22.38
C LYS A 171 8.13 17.61 -23.79
N ASN A 172 8.71 18.46 -24.63
CA ASN A 172 9.00 18.09 -26.02
C ASN A 172 10.09 17.04 -26.10
N ASN A 173 11.13 17.16 -25.26
CA ASN A 173 12.21 16.18 -25.22
C ASN A 173 11.69 14.82 -24.72
N LEU A 174 10.87 14.79 -23.67
CA LEU A 174 10.29 13.54 -23.18
C LEU A 174 9.42 12.85 -24.23
N ILE A 175 8.53 13.59 -24.90
CA ILE A 175 7.73 13.03 -26.01
C ILE A 175 8.66 12.49 -27.10
N ASN A 176 9.66 13.28 -27.51
CA ASN A 176 10.61 12.87 -28.54
C ASN A 176 11.34 11.56 -28.16
N MET A 177 11.81 11.45 -26.92
CA MET A 177 12.46 10.24 -26.42
C MET A 177 11.50 9.03 -26.41
N LEU A 178 10.26 9.21 -25.95
CA LEU A 178 9.28 8.12 -25.87
C LEU A 178 8.72 7.67 -27.22
N VAL A 179 8.71 8.55 -28.22
CA VAL A 179 8.16 8.28 -29.56
C VAL A 179 9.26 7.91 -30.55
N ASN A 180 10.25 8.77 -30.73
CA ASN A 180 11.26 8.63 -31.78
C ASN A 180 12.43 7.73 -31.33
N GLU A 181 12.75 7.74 -30.04
CA GLU A 181 13.78 6.88 -29.44
C GLU A 181 13.16 5.77 -28.57
N SER A 182 11.99 5.30 -29.00
CA SER A 182 11.13 4.40 -28.21
C SER A 182 11.81 3.08 -27.79
N LEU A 183 12.77 2.55 -28.57
CA LEU A 183 13.50 1.34 -28.21
C LEU A 183 14.50 1.57 -27.07
N ASP A 184 14.95 2.80 -26.86
CA ASP A 184 15.89 3.14 -25.78
C ASP A 184 15.13 3.53 -24.50
N TYR A 185 13.98 4.21 -24.63
CA TYR A 185 13.32 4.85 -23.48
C TYR A 185 11.86 4.49 -23.22
N LYS A 186 11.17 3.73 -24.09
CA LYS A 186 9.78 3.32 -23.87
C LYS A 186 9.72 1.86 -23.40
N PRO A 187 9.50 1.59 -22.09
CA PRO A 187 9.47 0.23 -21.56
C PRO A 187 8.56 -0.72 -22.32
N ASP A 188 7.35 -0.30 -22.68
CA ASP A 188 6.40 -1.18 -23.39
C ASP A 188 6.89 -1.64 -24.76
N LYS A 189 7.62 -0.78 -25.48
CA LYS A 189 8.23 -1.12 -26.77
C LYS A 189 9.38 -2.10 -26.57
N ARG A 190 10.22 -1.84 -25.58
CA ARG A 190 11.36 -2.70 -25.18
C ARG A 190 10.87 -4.08 -24.77
N PHE A 191 9.88 -4.14 -23.88
CA PHE A 191 9.29 -5.36 -23.37
C PHE A 191 8.75 -6.26 -24.49
N SER A 192 8.01 -5.66 -25.43
CA SER A 192 7.48 -6.38 -26.59
C SER A 192 8.58 -7.02 -27.45
N LEU A 193 9.68 -6.29 -27.70
CA LEU A 193 10.82 -6.80 -28.48
C LEU A 193 11.60 -7.87 -27.71
N LEU A 194 11.81 -7.67 -26.41
CA LEU A 194 12.53 -8.62 -25.57
C LEU A 194 11.81 -9.97 -25.45
N LEU A 195 10.48 -9.97 -25.39
CA LEU A 195 9.69 -11.20 -25.44
C LEU A 195 9.84 -11.94 -26.77
N GLU A 196 9.88 -11.22 -27.90
CA GLU A 196 10.13 -11.83 -29.22
C GLU A 196 11.53 -12.44 -29.28
N VAL A 197 12.53 -11.70 -28.81
CA VAL A 197 13.92 -12.17 -28.76
C VAL A 197 14.08 -13.41 -27.88
N LEU A 198 13.38 -13.47 -26.75
CA LEU A 198 13.39 -14.67 -25.89
C LEU A 198 12.77 -15.87 -26.60
N ASP A 199 11.61 -15.69 -27.25
CA ASP A 199 10.95 -16.77 -28.00
C ASP A 199 11.90 -17.33 -29.07
N ASP A 200 12.55 -16.44 -29.84
CA ASP A 200 13.54 -16.84 -30.86
C ASP A 200 14.79 -17.51 -30.27
N LEU A 201 15.18 -17.20 -29.02
CA LEU A 201 16.32 -17.83 -28.36
C LEU A 201 15.96 -19.22 -27.85
N LEU A 202 14.74 -19.39 -27.32
CA LEU A 202 14.22 -20.68 -26.84
C LEU A 202 13.98 -21.69 -27.97
N GLU A 203 13.99 -21.26 -29.24
CA GLU A 203 13.95 -22.17 -30.39
C GLU A 203 15.31 -22.82 -30.71
N VAL A 204 16.41 -22.20 -30.29
CA VAL A 204 17.77 -22.59 -30.71
C VAL A 204 18.73 -22.88 -29.55
N GLU A 205 18.44 -22.40 -28.35
CA GLU A 205 19.25 -22.58 -27.14
C GLU A 205 18.43 -23.28 -26.03
N ASP A 206 19.12 -24.06 -25.20
CA ASP A 206 18.57 -24.55 -23.94
C ASP A 206 18.27 -23.37 -23.01
N ALA A 207 17.13 -23.42 -22.32
CA ALA A 207 16.68 -22.37 -21.41
C ALA A 207 17.78 -21.99 -20.41
N ASN A 208 18.49 -22.95 -19.83
CA ASN A 208 19.49 -22.67 -18.78
C ASN A 208 20.74 -21.91 -19.31
N ASN A 209 20.94 -21.86 -20.63
CA ASN A 209 22.05 -21.16 -21.25
C ASN A 209 21.72 -19.71 -21.65
N ILE A 210 20.45 -19.31 -21.58
CA ILE A 210 20.01 -17.97 -22.00
C ILE A 210 20.31 -16.93 -20.91
N THR A 211 21.30 -16.08 -21.19
CA THR A 211 21.73 -14.97 -20.31
C THR A 211 21.04 -13.65 -20.64
N ASP A 212 21.05 -12.70 -19.69
CA ASP A 212 20.52 -11.34 -19.93
C ASP A 212 21.30 -10.65 -21.06
N GLU A 213 22.62 -10.83 -21.09
CA GLU A 213 23.51 -10.26 -22.10
C GLU A 213 23.17 -10.75 -23.51
N MET A 214 22.81 -12.03 -23.68
CA MET A 214 22.37 -12.58 -24.96
C MET A 214 21.08 -11.92 -25.43
N ILE A 215 20.09 -11.79 -24.54
CA ILE A 215 18.81 -11.15 -24.84
C ILE A 215 19.04 -9.67 -25.22
N ILE A 216 19.80 -8.92 -24.41
CA ILE A 216 20.11 -7.50 -24.64
C ILE A 216 20.81 -7.30 -25.98
N LYS A 217 21.83 -8.13 -26.27
CA LYS A 217 22.60 -8.06 -27.52
C LYS A 217 21.75 -8.37 -28.73
N LYS A 218 20.91 -9.41 -28.67
CA LYS A 218 20.02 -9.79 -29.78
C LYS A 218 18.88 -8.78 -29.99
N ALA A 219 18.39 -8.15 -28.92
CA ALA A 219 17.43 -7.05 -28.99
C ALA A 219 18.04 -5.72 -29.45
N ASN A 220 19.38 -5.59 -29.42
CA ASN A 220 20.11 -4.37 -29.76
C ASN A 220 19.60 -3.13 -29.00
N ILE A 221 19.45 -3.26 -27.68
CA ILE A 221 19.00 -2.17 -26.81
C ILE A 221 20.12 -1.74 -25.84
N SER A 222 20.13 -0.46 -25.47
CA SER A 222 20.92 0.00 -24.33
C SER A 222 20.19 -0.26 -23.03
N THR A 223 20.88 -0.78 -22.01
CA THR A 223 20.35 -0.93 -20.65
C THR A 223 21.45 -0.65 -19.64
N GLN A 224 21.05 -0.16 -18.48
CA GLN A 224 21.94 0.07 -17.34
C GLN A 224 21.44 -0.80 -16.20
N LYS A 225 22.35 -1.57 -15.57
CA LYS A 225 21.98 -2.33 -14.38
C LYS A 225 21.68 -1.36 -13.24
N ILE A 226 20.64 -1.64 -12.46
CA ILE A 226 20.32 -0.82 -11.30
C ILE A 226 21.39 -1.02 -10.23
N ASP A 227 21.94 0.09 -9.75
CA ASP A 227 22.89 0.13 -8.65
C ASP A 227 22.71 1.40 -7.84
N LYS A 228 23.28 1.42 -6.63
CA LYS A 228 23.16 2.53 -5.70
C LYS A 228 23.68 3.85 -6.28
N ASN A 229 24.80 3.81 -7.02
CA ASN A 229 25.44 5.01 -7.54
C ASN A 229 24.62 5.64 -8.67
N GLY A 230 24.16 4.84 -9.63
CA GLY A 230 23.29 5.30 -10.70
C GLY A 230 21.96 5.85 -10.17
N LEU A 231 21.40 5.24 -9.11
CA LEU A 231 20.21 5.79 -8.45
C LEU A 231 20.50 7.15 -7.80
N LEU A 232 21.61 7.29 -7.07
CA LEU A 232 22.00 8.57 -6.48
C LEU A 232 22.22 9.66 -7.53
N GLU A 233 22.80 9.33 -8.68
CA GLU A 233 22.96 10.26 -9.81
C GLU A 233 21.60 10.75 -10.32
N VAL A 234 20.64 9.83 -10.51
CA VAL A 234 19.27 10.16 -10.93
C VAL A 234 18.58 11.08 -9.92
N LEU A 235 18.73 10.81 -8.62
CA LEU A 235 18.10 11.63 -7.57
C LEU A 235 18.72 13.00 -7.42
N ASN A 236 20.04 13.11 -7.55
CA ASN A 236 20.72 14.40 -7.55
C ASN A 236 20.32 15.23 -8.78
N TYR A 237 20.17 14.60 -9.94
CA TYR A 237 19.64 15.29 -11.11
C TYR A 237 18.20 15.76 -10.88
N LEU A 238 17.32 14.87 -10.40
CA LEU A 238 15.94 15.23 -10.04
C LEU A 238 15.87 16.44 -9.11
N LYS A 239 16.72 16.44 -8.08
CA LYS A 239 16.85 17.53 -7.11
C LYS A 239 17.21 18.84 -7.80
N SER A 240 18.21 18.82 -8.69
CA SER A 240 18.60 20.01 -9.46
C SER A 240 17.46 20.56 -10.31
N GLN A 241 16.68 19.67 -10.95
CA GLN A 241 15.55 20.07 -11.80
C GLN A 241 14.40 20.64 -10.98
N TYR A 242 14.13 20.07 -9.82
CA TYR A 242 13.09 20.58 -8.93
C TYR A 242 13.42 21.95 -8.40
N GLN A 243 14.68 22.19 -8.01
CA GLN A 243 15.17 23.52 -7.64
C GLN A 243 14.98 24.53 -8.78
N LEU A 244 15.29 24.16 -10.03
CA LEU A 244 15.06 25.02 -11.19
C LEU A 244 13.57 25.32 -11.44
N LEU A 245 12.69 24.37 -11.13
CA LEU A 245 11.23 24.48 -11.26
C LEU A 245 10.55 25.07 -10.02
N ASN A 246 11.32 25.49 -9.01
CA ASN A 246 10.86 25.96 -7.70
C ASN A 246 9.98 24.95 -6.94
N ILE A 247 10.13 23.65 -7.20
CA ILE A 247 9.44 22.56 -6.50
C ILE A 247 10.22 22.25 -5.21
N SER A 248 9.53 21.98 -4.09
CA SER A 248 10.20 21.55 -2.85
C SER A 248 11.02 20.28 -3.08
N VAL A 249 12.16 20.18 -2.39
CA VAL A 249 13.07 19.04 -2.47
C VAL A 249 13.23 18.31 -1.13
N ASP A 250 12.50 18.69 -0.09
CA ASP A 250 12.71 18.18 1.27
C ASP A 250 12.54 16.65 1.35
N LEU A 251 11.54 16.13 0.64
CA LEU A 251 11.27 14.69 0.60
C LEU A 251 12.31 13.95 -0.24
N LEU A 252 12.70 14.51 -1.38
CA LEU A 252 13.78 13.99 -2.21
C LEU A 252 15.14 13.96 -1.48
N GLU A 253 15.47 15.01 -0.72
CA GLU A 253 16.69 15.06 0.10
C GLU A 253 16.68 13.97 1.18
N LYS A 254 15.56 13.81 1.89
CA LYS A 254 15.40 12.72 2.86
C LYS A 254 15.63 11.34 2.22
N ASN A 255 15.13 11.12 1.01
CA ASN A 255 15.31 9.85 0.30
C ASN A 255 16.75 9.62 -0.16
N ILE A 256 17.46 10.68 -0.59
CA ILE A 256 18.90 10.62 -0.88
C ILE A 256 19.68 10.22 0.38
N ASP A 257 19.39 10.86 1.52
CA ASP A 257 20.05 10.55 2.80
C ASP A 257 19.80 9.11 3.24
N ILE A 258 18.58 8.59 3.07
CA ILE A 258 18.25 7.19 3.36
C ILE A 258 19.10 6.25 2.48
N LEU A 259 19.21 6.54 1.18
CA LEU A 259 19.97 5.70 0.25
C LEU A 259 21.46 5.73 0.53
N LEU A 260 22.03 6.90 0.87
CA LEU A 260 23.43 7.02 1.27
C LEU A 260 23.76 6.11 2.46
N ASN A 261 22.83 5.99 3.41
CA ASN A 261 22.97 5.19 4.62
C ASN A 261 22.63 3.69 4.45
N ARG A 262 22.11 3.26 3.30
CA ARG A 262 21.85 1.83 2.99
C ARG A 262 23.11 1.11 2.51
N SER A 263 23.20 -0.19 2.80
CA SER A 263 24.30 -1.03 2.31
C SER A 263 24.10 -1.37 0.83
N GLU A 264 25.19 -1.66 0.10
CA GLU A 264 25.08 -2.08 -1.31
C GLU A 264 24.43 -3.46 -1.46
N GLU A 265 24.53 -4.32 -0.44
CA GLU A 265 23.95 -5.67 -0.41
C GLU A 265 22.41 -5.65 -0.47
N ASP A 266 21.78 -4.55 -0.06
CA ASP A 266 20.31 -4.37 -0.10
C ASP A 266 19.75 -4.28 -1.52
N PHE A 267 20.57 -3.96 -2.53
CA PHE A 267 20.15 -3.80 -3.94
C PHE A 267 20.24 -5.09 -4.76
N ILE A 268 20.97 -6.10 -4.28
CA ILE A 268 21.25 -7.34 -5.00
C ILE A 268 20.92 -8.53 -4.11
N THR A 269 19.64 -8.85 -4.00
CA THR A 269 19.21 -10.15 -3.45
C THR A 269 18.50 -10.93 -4.54
N LYS A 270 19.28 -11.75 -5.25
CA LYS A 270 18.78 -12.80 -6.14
C LYS A 270 18.13 -13.96 -5.36
N ASP A 271 18.47 -14.10 -4.07
CA ASP A 271 17.90 -15.12 -3.21
C ASP A 271 16.67 -14.59 -2.47
N ILE A 272 15.53 -15.20 -2.78
CA ILE A 272 14.28 -15.04 -2.04
C ILE A 272 14.49 -15.74 -0.69
N ASN A 273 14.99 -15.01 0.31
CA ASN A 273 15.00 -15.48 1.69
C ASN A 273 13.55 -15.50 2.20
N GLU A 274 13.13 -16.59 2.85
CA GLU A 274 11.81 -16.73 3.48
C GLU A 274 11.49 -15.53 4.39
N LYS A 275 12.49 -15.00 5.09
CA LYS A 275 12.35 -13.79 5.92
C LYS A 275 11.95 -12.55 5.10
N LYS A 276 12.55 -12.37 3.91
CA LYS A 276 12.27 -11.26 3.00
C LYS A 276 10.84 -11.36 2.43
N VAL A 277 10.36 -12.57 2.17
CA VAL A 277 8.97 -12.78 1.73
C VAL A 277 7.97 -12.31 2.79
N TYR A 278 8.19 -12.61 4.07
CA TYR A 278 7.31 -12.12 5.13
C TYR A 278 7.39 -10.60 5.33
N GLU A 279 8.57 -10.02 5.17
CA GLU A 279 8.75 -8.56 5.17
C GLU A 279 7.98 -7.91 4.00
N ASP A 280 8.03 -8.49 2.81
CA ASP A 280 7.28 -8.02 1.63
C ASP A 280 5.77 -8.21 1.81
N LEU A 281 5.31 -9.32 2.41
CA LEU A 281 3.89 -9.55 2.69
C LEU A 281 3.33 -8.60 3.77
N ASP A 282 4.15 -8.13 4.70
CA ASP A 282 3.74 -7.13 5.71
C ASP A 282 3.47 -5.73 5.10
N LEU A 283 3.97 -5.48 3.88
CA LEU A 283 3.68 -4.28 3.11
C LEU A 283 2.27 -4.30 2.50
N ILE A 284 1.59 -5.45 2.53
CA ILE A 284 0.20 -5.56 2.09
C ILE A 284 -0.72 -5.04 3.20
N LYS A 285 -1.61 -4.12 2.85
CA LYS A 285 -2.56 -3.48 3.75
C LYS A 285 -3.98 -3.56 3.25
N PRO A 286 -4.93 -3.96 4.09
CA PRO A 286 -6.33 -3.73 3.79
C PRO A 286 -6.61 -2.22 3.76
N ILE A 287 -7.33 -1.75 2.74
CA ILE A 287 -7.85 -0.38 2.66
C ILE A 287 -8.92 -0.24 3.74
N ALA A 288 -8.77 0.73 4.65
CA ALA A 288 -9.87 1.17 5.49
C ALA A 288 -11.02 1.64 4.60
N ILE A 289 -12.21 1.05 4.73
CA ILE A 289 -13.26 1.25 3.73
C ILE A 289 -13.97 2.57 4.00
N LYS A 290 -13.52 3.63 3.33
CA LYS A 290 -13.99 5.00 3.53
C LYS A 290 -15.36 5.31 2.89
N ASN A 291 -15.87 4.46 2.00
CA ASN A 291 -17.00 4.78 1.09
C ASN A 291 -18.37 4.26 1.54
N ASN A 292 -18.50 3.83 2.78
CA ASN A 292 -19.63 3.01 3.22
C ASN A 292 -20.56 3.66 4.24
N TYR A 293 -20.16 4.84 4.72
CA TYR A 293 -21.05 5.70 5.46
C TYR A 293 -21.78 6.60 4.48
N GLU A 294 -23.08 6.79 4.68
CA GLU A 294 -23.72 7.99 4.14
C GLU A 294 -23.07 9.20 4.83
N ILE A 295 -22.29 9.96 4.06
CA ILE A 295 -21.60 11.13 4.57
C ILE A 295 -22.58 12.28 4.68
N ILE A 296 -22.89 12.67 5.92
CA ILE A 296 -23.73 13.81 6.21
C ILE A 296 -22.83 15.03 6.48
N ASN A 297 -22.68 15.86 5.46
CA ASN A 297 -21.78 17.02 5.50
C ASN A 297 -22.40 18.26 6.14
N ASN A 298 -21.55 19.08 6.75
CA ASN A 298 -21.79 20.51 7.01
C ASN A 298 -23.05 20.82 7.84
N ILE A 299 -23.33 20.00 8.85
CA ILE A 299 -24.37 20.35 9.83
C ILE A 299 -23.78 21.40 10.79
N PRO A 300 -24.38 22.60 10.91
CA PRO A 300 -23.98 23.58 11.90
C PRO A 300 -24.05 23.01 13.33
N ILE A 301 -23.06 23.30 14.17
CA ILE A 301 -22.94 22.74 15.54
C ILE A 301 -24.16 23.05 16.42
N ASP A 302 -24.81 24.18 16.19
CA ASP A 302 -26.04 24.65 16.85
C ASP A 302 -27.30 23.89 16.41
N LYS A 303 -27.29 23.33 15.19
CA LYS A 303 -28.33 22.44 14.66
C LYS A 303 -28.11 20.97 15.06
N PHE A 304 -26.95 20.66 15.62
CA PHE A 304 -26.59 19.34 16.13
C PHE A 304 -27.21 19.08 17.52
N LYS A 305 -28.55 19.04 17.56
CA LYS A 305 -29.32 18.53 18.70
C LYS A 305 -29.56 17.04 18.50
N LEU A 306 -28.60 16.21 18.89
CA LEU A 306 -28.79 14.76 18.81
C LEU A 306 -29.29 14.17 20.11
N ASP A 307 -30.25 13.25 19.94
CA ASP A 307 -30.64 12.29 20.96
C ASP A 307 -29.41 11.49 21.35
N ILE A 308 -29.03 11.64 22.63
CA ILE A 308 -27.89 11.01 23.25
C ILE A 308 -28.16 9.50 23.27
N GLY A 309 -27.42 8.72 22.46
CA GLY A 309 -27.53 7.26 22.42
C GLY A 309 -27.20 6.58 21.07
N LEU A 310 -26.97 7.34 19.99
CA LEU A 310 -26.79 6.80 18.63
C LEU A 310 -25.33 6.68 18.16
N PHE A 311 -24.40 7.48 18.69
CA PHE A 311 -23.02 7.49 18.20
C PHE A 311 -22.10 6.57 18.99
N SER A 312 -21.21 5.90 18.27
CA SER A 312 -20.27 4.94 18.86
C SER A 312 -18.87 5.50 19.07
N SER A 313 -18.44 6.48 18.27
CA SER A 313 -17.09 7.08 18.36
C SER A 313 -17.03 8.49 17.76
N ILE A 314 -15.95 9.22 18.08
CA ILE A 314 -15.64 10.53 17.50
C ILE A 314 -14.23 10.48 16.91
N TRP A 315 -14.09 10.78 15.62
CA TRP A 315 -12.80 11.09 15.00
C TRP A 315 -12.49 12.57 15.12
N ILE A 316 -11.22 12.90 15.34
CA ILE A 316 -10.72 14.27 15.29
C ILE A 316 -9.54 14.32 14.34
N VAL A 317 -9.69 15.12 13.28
CA VAL A 317 -8.64 15.33 12.26
C VAL A 317 -8.21 16.78 12.33
N ASN A 318 -6.91 17.02 12.43
CA ASN A 318 -6.36 18.37 12.45
C ASN A 318 -6.23 18.91 11.02
N MET A 319 -6.92 20.02 10.73
CA MET A 319 -6.88 20.69 9.43
C MET A 319 -6.14 22.04 9.53
N ASN A 320 -5.13 22.11 10.41
CA ASN A 320 -4.32 23.28 10.77
C ASN A 320 -5.10 24.41 11.46
N ARG A 321 -6.00 25.07 10.73
CA ARG A 321 -6.77 26.25 11.17
C ARG A 321 -8.07 25.89 11.90
N PHE A 322 -8.61 24.71 11.63
CA PHE A 322 -9.82 24.16 12.24
C PHE A 322 -9.67 22.65 12.40
N TYR A 323 -10.64 22.01 13.05
CA TYR A 323 -10.70 20.56 13.21
C TYR A 323 -11.88 20.02 12.41
N LEU A 324 -11.68 18.86 11.81
CA LEU A 324 -12.78 18.06 11.27
C LEU A 324 -13.14 17.00 12.32
N LEU A 325 -14.37 17.07 12.83
CA LEU A 325 -14.92 16.08 13.75
C LEU A 325 -15.83 15.14 12.97
N MET A 326 -15.68 13.84 13.17
CA MET A 326 -16.47 12.82 12.48
C MET A 326 -17.18 11.97 13.53
N PHE A 327 -18.51 12.01 13.54
CA PHE A 327 -19.31 11.19 14.44
C PHE A 327 -19.86 10.00 13.67
N ASP A 328 -19.60 8.81 14.19
CA ASP A 328 -20.04 7.56 13.56
C ASP A 328 -21.30 7.04 14.25
N ASP A 329 -22.39 6.99 13.48
CA ASP A 329 -23.61 6.25 13.81
C ASP A 329 -23.55 4.90 13.08
N LEU A 330 -23.02 3.91 13.78
CA LEU A 330 -22.88 2.55 13.27
C LEU A 330 -24.26 1.89 13.08
N GLY A 331 -25.24 2.28 13.91
CA GLY A 331 -26.60 1.78 13.88
C GLY A 331 -27.41 2.30 12.69
N TRP A 332 -26.93 3.30 11.95
CA TRP A 332 -27.56 3.78 10.71
C TRP A 332 -26.60 3.76 9.51
N GLY A 333 -25.32 3.43 9.73
CA GLY A 333 -24.28 3.54 8.70
C GLY A 333 -24.10 4.99 8.23
N LYS A 334 -24.20 5.96 9.16
CA LYS A 334 -24.05 7.39 8.86
C LYS A 334 -22.82 7.98 9.54
N ARG A 335 -22.12 8.83 8.81
CA ARG A 335 -20.96 9.56 9.32
C ARG A 335 -21.19 11.03 9.15
N TYR A 336 -21.23 11.72 10.28
CA TYR A 336 -21.57 13.13 10.34
C TYR A 336 -20.28 13.94 10.46
N LEU A 337 -20.07 14.88 9.54
CA LEU A 337 -18.85 15.66 9.42
C LEU A 337 -19.07 17.11 9.87
N PHE A 338 -18.21 17.59 10.78
CA PHE A 338 -18.28 18.92 11.37
C PHE A 338 -16.94 19.63 11.28
N TYR A 339 -16.97 20.86 10.78
CA TYR A 339 -15.85 21.78 10.97
C TYR A 339 -16.03 22.49 12.30
N ALA A 340 -15.02 22.42 13.16
CA ALA A 340 -15.03 23.04 14.47
C ALA A 340 -13.78 23.89 14.67
N SER A 341 -13.95 25.08 15.23
CA SER A 341 -12.87 25.84 15.85
C SER A 341 -12.32 25.11 17.06
N HIS A 342 -11.20 25.60 17.61
CA HIS A 342 -10.61 25.05 18.82
C HIS A 342 -11.58 25.05 20.01
N ASN A 343 -12.33 26.13 20.21
CA ASN A 343 -13.28 26.22 21.32
C ASN A 343 -14.46 25.28 21.12
N GLU A 344 -15.02 25.21 19.91
CA GLU A 344 -16.12 24.30 19.59
C GLU A 344 -15.73 22.82 19.75
N CYS A 345 -14.51 22.45 19.35
CA CYS A 345 -13.97 21.11 19.57
C CYS A 345 -13.84 20.80 21.07
N LYS A 346 -13.34 21.76 21.86
CA LYS A 346 -13.26 21.62 23.32
C LYS A 346 -14.64 21.43 23.96
N ASP A 347 -15.63 22.20 23.53
CA ASP A 347 -17.00 22.11 24.04
C ASP A 347 -17.65 20.76 23.67
N ILE A 348 -17.42 20.27 22.45
CA ILE A 348 -17.85 18.93 22.02
C ILE A 348 -17.21 17.84 22.86
N LEU A 349 -15.90 17.90 23.08
CA LEU A 349 -15.16 16.94 23.89
C LEU A 349 -15.66 16.89 25.34
N CYS A 350 -16.06 18.03 25.90
CA CYS A 350 -16.68 18.12 27.23
C CYS A 350 -18.12 17.57 27.24
N LYS A 351 -18.88 17.78 26.17
CA LYS A 351 -20.31 17.42 26.08
C LYS A 351 -20.54 15.93 25.84
N TYR A 352 -19.73 15.29 25.01
CA TYR A 352 -19.94 13.89 24.60
C TYR A 352 -18.86 13.01 25.21
N GLU A 353 -19.23 11.99 25.98
CA GLU A 353 -18.32 11.01 26.60
C GLU A 353 -18.17 9.73 25.74
N LEU A 354 -17.75 9.91 24.49
CA LEU A 354 -17.53 8.81 23.53
C LEU A 354 -16.04 8.45 23.38
N PRO A 355 -15.72 7.21 22.96
CA PRO A 355 -14.37 6.85 22.51
C PRO A 355 -13.87 7.80 21.43
N LEU A 356 -12.60 8.22 21.54
CA LEU A 356 -11.95 9.09 20.57
C LEU A 356 -11.07 8.25 19.63
N ILE A 357 -11.14 8.52 18.34
CA ILE A 357 -10.25 7.94 17.33
C ILE A 357 -9.40 9.06 16.72
N LEU A 358 -8.08 8.92 16.79
CA LEU A 358 -7.14 9.90 16.23
C LEU A 358 -6.20 9.20 15.25
N PHE A 359 -5.84 9.89 14.17
CA PHE A 359 -4.68 9.48 13.38
C PHE A 359 -3.41 9.66 14.20
N TYR A 360 -2.47 8.72 14.06
CA TYR A 360 -1.19 8.77 14.76
C TYR A 360 -0.42 10.07 14.51
N GLU A 361 -0.47 10.59 13.28
CA GLU A 361 0.19 11.83 12.87
C GLU A 361 -0.34 13.05 13.64
N ASP A 362 -1.62 13.04 13.99
CA ASP A 362 -2.29 14.13 14.72
C ASP A 362 -2.15 14.00 16.25
N TYR A 363 -1.72 12.84 16.75
CA TYR A 363 -1.81 12.49 18.17
C TYR A 363 -1.06 13.46 19.10
N GLU A 364 0.23 13.70 18.86
CA GLU A 364 1.05 14.57 19.73
C GLU A 364 0.53 16.01 19.72
N GLU A 365 0.11 16.50 18.56
CA GLU A 365 -0.41 17.85 18.43
C GLU A 365 -1.76 18.00 19.13
N LEU A 366 -2.69 17.07 18.92
CA LEU A 366 -4.00 17.08 19.57
C LEU A 366 -3.85 16.93 21.08
N LEU A 367 -2.90 16.15 21.57
CA LEU A 367 -2.61 16.04 23.00
C LEU A 367 -2.15 17.39 23.60
N ARG A 368 -1.29 18.12 22.90
CA ARG A 368 -0.84 19.45 23.32
C ARG A 368 -1.97 20.47 23.31
N ARG A 369 -2.83 20.43 22.28
CA ARG A 369 -3.93 21.39 22.11
C ARG A 369 -5.12 21.07 23.03
N PHE A 370 -5.40 19.79 23.28
CA PHE A 370 -6.50 19.30 24.11
C PHE A 370 -6.01 18.33 25.19
N PRO A 371 -5.30 18.80 26.23
CA PRO A 371 -4.76 17.92 27.26
C PRO A 371 -5.81 17.05 27.97
N GLN A 372 -7.09 17.43 27.96
CA GLN A 372 -8.16 16.64 28.56
C GLN A 372 -8.42 15.29 27.86
N ILE A 373 -7.95 15.09 26.61
CA ILE A 373 -8.18 13.84 25.88
C ILE A 373 -7.47 12.64 26.51
N VAL A 374 -6.44 12.84 27.35
CA VAL A 374 -5.73 11.73 28.01
C VAL A 374 -6.64 10.97 28.98
N ASN A 375 -7.67 11.66 29.50
CA ASN A 375 -8.62 11.07 30.44
C ASN A 375 -9.71 10.24 29.74
N ARG A 376 -9.72 10.25 28.41
CA ARG A 376 -10.69 9.56 27.56
C ARG A 376 -10.17 8.20 27.15
N GLU A 377 -11.08 7.33 26.75
CA GLU A 377 -10.72 6.16 25.97
C GLU A 377 -10.26 6.62 24.58
N LEU A 378 -9.00 6.34 24.27
CA LEU A 378 -8.34 6.86 23.08
C LEU A 378 -7.85 5.70 22.21
N PHE A 379 -8.30 5.68 20.96
CA PHE A 379 -7.85 4.77 19.93
C PHE A 379 -6.99 5.55 18.93
N ILE A 380 -5.72 5.19 18.83
CA ILE A 380 -4.79 5.81 17.89
C ILE A 380 -4.70 4.91 16.67
N TYR A 381 -5.28 5.36 15.57
CA TYR A 381 -5.26 4.64 14.31
C TYR A 381 -3.96 4.90 13.56
N LEU A 382 -3.25 3.83 13.21
CA LEU A 382 -1.98 3.89 12.48
C LEU A 382 -2.02 2.97 11.27
N GLU A 383 -1.96 3.55 10.08
CA GLU A 383 -2.01 2.85 8.79
C GLU A 383 -0.58 2.58 8.29
N MET A 384 0.15 1.65 8.94
CA MET A 384 1.54 1.31 8.58
C MET A 384 1.84 -0.20 8.64
N PRO A 385 2.85 -0.72 7.91
CA PRO A 385 3.44 -2.06 8.07
C PRO A 385 3.74 -2.39 9.54
N TYR A 386 3.50 -3.63 9.98
CA TYR A 386 3.78 -4.02 11.36
C TYR A 386 5.25 -3.82 11.73
N ALA A 387 6.17 -4.08 10.80
CA ALA A 387 7.58 -3.79 10.96
C ALA A 387 7.84 -2.33 11.37
N ILE A 388 7.13 -1.37 10.75
CA ILE A 388 7.25 0.07 11.02
C ILE A 388 6.49 0.45 12.29
N ILE A 389 5.33 -0.16 12.55
CA ILE A 389 4.54 0.10 13.75
C ILE A 389 5.38 -0.10 15.01
N LYS A 390 6.11 -1.23 15.09
CA LYS A 390 6.91 -1.58 16.28
C LYS A 390 7.91 -0.50 16.67
N THR A 391 8.64 0.02 15.70
CA THR A 391 9.63 1.08 15.93
C THR A 391 8.94 2.43 16.19
N THR A 392 7.82 2.68 15.52
CA THR A 392 7.09 3.96 15.62
C THR A 392 6.49 4.17 17.01
N ILE A 393 5.95 3.10 17.63
CA ILE A 393 5.24 3.20 18.90
C ILE A 393 6.12 2.96 20.14
N GLU A 394 7.40 2.66 19.96
CA GLU A 394 8.29 2.24 21.04
C GLU A 394 8.32 3.23 22.22
N LYS A 395 8.28 4.54 21.95
CA LYS A 395 8.23 5.57 23.01
C LYS A 395 6.91 5.63 23.77
N TYR A 396 5.81 5.12 23.20
CA TYR A 396 4.46 5.20 23.75
C TYR A 396 3.93 3.89 24.30
N ILE A 397 4.58 2.77 23.99
CA ILE A 397 4.13 1.46 24.44
C ILE A 397 4.09 1.41 25.96
N SER A 398 3.08 0.71 26.49
CA SER A 398 2.99 0.42 27.92
C SER A 398 4.11 -0.52 28.37
N ASP A 399 4.47 -0.47 29.65
CA ASP A 399 5.51 -1.34 30.22
C ASP A 399 5.15 -2.82 30.11
N GLY A 400 3.85 -3.15 30.16
CA GLY A 400 3.33 -4.50 29.97
C GLY A 400 3.35 -4.97 28.52
N ARG A 401 3.55 -4.07 27.54
CA ARG A 401 3.63 -4.37 26.10
C ARG A 401 2.51 -5.29 25.61
N GLU A 402 1.30 -5.04 26.09
CA GLU A 402 0.16 -5.93 25.85
C GLU A 402 -0.42 -5.75 24.45
N ILE A 403 -0.67 -6.88 23.76
CA ILE A 403 -1.32 -6.91 22.45
C ILE A 403 -2.50 -7.87 22.40
N MET A 404 -3.40 -7.59 21.48
CA MET A 404 -4.58 -8.41 21.22
C MET A 404 -4.91 -8.37 19.72
N LEU A 405 -5.38 -9.50 19.20
CA LEU A 405 -5.75 -9.66 17.80
C LEU A 405 -7.24 -9.96 17.65
N HIS A 406 -7.86 -9.41 16.62
CA HIS A 406 -9.21 -9.73 16.19
C HIS A 406 -9.22 -10.07 14.70
N LYS A 407 -9.69 -11.26 14.36
CA LYS A 407 -9.86 -11.68 12.97
C LYS A 407 -11.16 -11.08 12.44
N LEU A 408 -11.09 -10.19 11.45
CA LEU A 408 -12.29 -9.67 10.78
C LEU A 408 -12.83 -10.70 9.78
N ASN A 409 -11.94 -11.28 8.97
CA ASN A 409 -12.25 -12.35 8.01
C ASN A 409 -11.00 -13.22 7.79
N ASP A 410 -11.03 -14.14 6.84
CA ASP A 410 -9.92 -15.08 6.61
C ASP A 410 -8.59 -14.44 6.26
N ASP A 411 -8.59 -13.20 5.76
CA ASP A 411 -7.42 -12.50 5.28
C ASP A 411 -7.09 -11.21 6.05
N VAL A 412 -8.02 -10.69 6.84
CA VAL A 412 -7.91 -9.40 7.51
C VAL A 412 -8.01 -9.55 9.02
N ILE A 413 -7.05 -8.95 9.71
CA ILE A 413 -6.98 -8.92 11.17
C ILE A 413 -6.86 -7.46 11.66
N PHE A 414 -7.34 -7.21 12.87
CA PHE A 414 -7.07 -6.01 13.62
C PHE A 414 -6.06 -6.33 14.72
N LEU A 415 -5.05 -5.47 14.83
CA LEU A 415 -4.08 -5.49 15.92
C LEU A 415 -4.35 -4.31 16.84
N PHE A 416 -4.50 -4.62 18.12
CA PHE A 416 -4.61 -3.66 19.21
C PHE A 416 -3.38 -3.76 20.10
N ILE A 417 -2.74 -2.62 20.38
CA ILE A 417 -1.55 -2.54 21.25
C ILE A 417 -1.85 -1.54 22.35
N LYS A 418 -1.66 -1.94 23.62
CA LYS A 418 -1.81 -1.03 24.74
C LYS A 418 -0.64 -0.05 24.79
N LEU A 419 -0.98 1.23 24.76
CA LEU A 419 -0.04 2.32 24.96
C LEU A 419 -0.08 2.77 26.43
N LYS A 420 0.77 3.72 26.80
CA LYS A 420 0.77 4.34 28.14
C LYS A 420 -0.62 4.91 28.46
N GLY A 421 -1.04 4.76 29.72
CA GLY A 421 -2.36 5.20 30.18
C GLY A 421 -3.48 4.30 29.67
N LYS A 422 -4.58 4.91 29.21
CA LYS A 422 -5.77 4.22 28.68
C LYS A 422 -5.83 4.18 27.15
N SER A 423 -4.76 4.58 26.49
CA SER A 423 -4.70 4.68 25.03
C SER A 423 -4.38 3.32 24.40
N VAL A 424 -4.99 3.06 23.25
CA VAL A 424 -4.82 1.82 22.49
C VAL A 424 -4.46 2.19 21.06
N LEU A 425 -3.34 1.69 20.56
CA LEU A 425 -3.08 1.70 19.13
C LEU A 425 -4.01 0.69 18.46
N VAL A 426 -4.63 1.06 17.35
CA VAL A 426 -5.40 0.16 16.51
C VAL A 426 -4.90 0.24 15.07
N THR A 427 -4.75 -0.92 14.43
CA THR A 427 -4.37 -1.00 13.02
C THR A 427 -5.02 -2.22 12.36
N GLN A 428 -5.18 -2.15 11.04
CA GLN A 428 -5.73 -3.22 10.22
C GLN A 428 -4.58 -3.83 9.41
N LEU A 429 -4.43 -5.15 9.49
CA LEU A 429 -3.33 -5.90 8.88
C LEU A 429 -3.88 -7.07 8.06
N VAL A 430 -3.04 -7.64 7.19
CA VAL A 430 -3.33 -8.91 6.54
C VAL A 430 -2.93 -10.10 7.42
N ARG A 431 -3.55 -11.26 7.21
CA ARG A 431 -3.21 -12.50 7.91
C ARG A 431 -1.74 -12.89 7.79
N TYR A 432 -1.09 -12.51 6.69
CA TYR A 432 0.32 -12.84 6.44
C TYR A 432 1.29 -12.18 7.43
N THR A 433 0.86 -11.10 8.09
CA THR A 433 1.62 -10.44 9.17
C THR A 433 1.61 -11.24 10.48
N LEU A 434 0.71 -12.23 10.64
CA LEU A 434 0.59 -13.02 11.88
C LEU A 434 1.90 -13.70 12.27
N LYS A 435 2.66 -14.25 11.32
CA LYS A 435 3.94 -14.92 11.64
C LYS A 435 4.93 -13.98 12.33
N SER A 436 5.01 -12.73 11.87
CA SER A 436 5.87 -11.71 12.49
C SER A 436 5.39 -11.35 13.89
N ILE A 437 4.07 -11.20 14.08
CA ILE A 437 3.47 -10.92 15.39
C ILE A 437 3.69 -12.10 16.36
N ALA A 438 3.46 -13.33 15.90
CA ALA A 438 3.68 -14.57 16.65
C ALA A 438 5.14 -14.70 17.09
N GLN A 439 6.09 -14.37 16.20
CA GLN A 439 7.51 -14.36 16.52
C GLN A 439 7.83 -13.33 17.62
N ASP A 440 7.28 -12.12 17.54
CA ASP A 440 7.48 -11.11 18.58
C ASP A 440 6.84 -11.48 19.94
N ILE A 441 5.71 -12.19 19.93
CA ILE A 441 5.13 -12.75 21.16
C ILE A 441 6.06 -13.82 21.75
N LYS A 442 6.56 -14.73 20.90
CA LYS A 442 7.48 -15.81 21.29
C LYS A 442 8.79 -15.28 21.85
N ASP A 443 9.33 -14.23 21.25
CA ASP A 443 10.56 -13.55 21.67
C ASP A 443 10.33 -12.61 22.87
N LYS A 444 9.10 -12.54 23.40
CA LYS A 444 8.70 -11.69 24.53
C LYS A 444 8.88 -10.19 24.27
N ASN A 445 8.88 -9.79 23.01
CA ASN A 445 8.83 -8.38 22.62
C ASN A 445 7.44 -7.77 22.93
N PHE A 446 6.40 -8.60 22.89
CA PHE A 446 5.03 -8.27 23.31
C PHE A 446 4.42 -9.40 24.15
N ASN A 447 3.45 -9.04 24.99
CA ASN A 447 2.66 -9.99 25.78
C ASN A 447 1.26 -10.12 25.18
N TYR A 448 0.90 -11.32 24.75
CA TYR A 448 -0.42 -11.58 24.20
C TYR A 448 -1.50 -11.69 25.28
N VAL A 449 -2.58 -10.92 25.14
CA VAL A 449 -3.71 -10.92 26.08
C VAL A 449 -4.71 -11.99 25.69
N ASN A 450 -4.54 -13.17 26.27
CA ASN A 450 -5.42 -14.32 26.08
C ASN A 450 -6.82 -14.09 26.67
N VAL A 451 -7.82 -14.59 25.95
CA VAL A 451 -9.26 -14.43 26.24
C VAL A 451 -9.71 -15.27 27.44
N ASP A 452 -8.94 -16.27 27.87
CA ASP A 452 -9.41 -17.26 28.86
C ASP A 452 -8.78 -17.06 30.27
N LYS A 453 -7.91 -16.05 30.43
CA LYS A 453 -7.29 -15.74 31.73
C LYS A 453 -7.98 -14.52 32.33
N GLU A 454 -8.29 -14.55 33.63
CA GLU A 454 -8.82 -13.42 34.42
C GLU A 454 -7.82 -12.26 34.57
N THR A 455 -6.99 -12.01 33.55
CA THR A 455 -5.99 -10.95 33.54
C THR A 455 -6.66 -9.69 33.00
N ARG A 456 -7.16 -8.85 33.92
CA ARG A 456 -7.55 -7.47 33.58
C ARG A 456 -6.30 -6.70 33.22
N VAL A 457 -6.23 -6.18 32.00
CA VAL A 457 -5.16 -5.26 31.62
C VAL A 457 -5.68 -3.84 31.81
N ASP A 458 -5.20 -3.18 32.87
CA ASP A 458 -5.68 -1.89 33.39
C ASP A 458 -6.26 -0.96 32.31
N GLY A 459 -7.58 -0.76 32.38
CA GLY A 459 -8.33 0.25 31.61
C GLY A 459 -8.49 0.00 30.11
N CYS A 460 -7.74 -0.92 29.50
CA CYS A 460 -7.72 -1.12 28.05
C CYS A 460 -8.36 -2.44 27.63
N PHE A 461 -7.79 -3.60 27.95
CA PHE A 461 -8.31 -4.88 27.48
C PHE A 461 -9.23 -5.52 28.52
N TRP A 462 -10.53 -5.47 28.25
CA TRP A 462 -11.58 -5.95 29.13
C TRP A 462 -12.00 -7.38 28.75
N PHE A 463 -12.55 -8.11 29.72
CA PHE A 463 -12.86 -9.55 29.59
C PHE A 463 -14.35 -9.82 29.37
N ASN A 464 -15.25 -8.99 29.90
CA ASN A 464 -16.68 -9.26 29.77
C ASN A 464 -17.14 -8.97 28.34
N ASP A 465 -18.03 -9.80 27.79
CA ASP A 465 -18.64 -9.58 26.46
C ASP A 465 -19.25 -8.17 26.32
N LYS A 466 -19.75 -7.61 27.44
CA LYS A 466 -20.31 -6.25 27.51
C LYS A 466 -19.27 -5.14 27.41
N ASP A 467 -17.99 -5.41 27.65
CA ASP A 467 -16.92 -4.42 27.54
C ASP A 467 -16.23 -4.48 26.16
N TRP A 468 -16.51 -5.53 25.37
CA TRP A 468 -15.95 -5.76 24.04
C TRP A 468 -16.61 -4.94 22.95
N TRP A 469 -17.89 -4.62 23.09
CA TRP A 469 -18.69 -3.82 22.15
C TRP A 469 -17.99 -2.54 21.64
N LYS A 470 -17.20 -1.86 22.47
CA LYS A 470 -16.43 -0.67 22.04
C LYS A 470 -15.36 -1.02 21.03
N TYR A 471 -14.65 -2.14 21.17
CA TYR A 471 -13.66 -2.58 20.20
C TYR A 471 -14.32 -2.97 18.88
N GLU A 472 -15.48 -3.62 18.94
CA GLU A 472 -16.29 -3.88 17.75
C GLU A 472 -16.71 -2.58 17.07
N ASP A 473 -17.12 -1.58 17.85
CA ASP A 473 -17.51 -0.28 17.33
C ASP A 473 -16.33 0.46 16.68
N ILE A 474 -15.13 0.38 17.24
CA ILE A 474 -13.90 0.88 16.61
C ILE A 474 -13.60 0.12 15.31
N ILE A 475 -13.71 -1.21 15.31
CA ILE A 475 -13.52 -2.03 14.11
C ILE A 475 -14.50 -1.58 13.02
N LYS A 476 -15.79 -1.47 13.34
CA LYS A 476 -16.84 -1.01 12.42
C LYS A 476 -16.59 0.43 11.95
N SER A 477 -16.19 1.32 12.85
CA SER A 477 -15.82 2.70 12.53
C SER A 477 -14.72 2.76 11.46
N ILE A 478 -13.76 1.83 11.49
CA ILE A 478 -12.66 1.69 10.53
C ILE A 478 -13.07 0.87 9.28
N SER A 479 -13.99 -0.10 9.41
CA SER A 479 -14.21 -1.16 8.41
C SER A 479 -15.62 -1.30 7.80
N GLN A 480 -16.70 -0.68 8.31
CA GLN A 480 -18.06 -1.12 7.95
C GLN A 480 -18.58 -0.67 6.58
N LYS A 481 -19.52 -1.48 6.02
CA LYS A 481 -20.15 -1.51 4.66
C LYS A 481 -21.68 -1.44 4.63
N SER A 482 -22.32 -0.68 5.53
CA SER A 482 -23.79 -0.66 5.70
C SER A 482 -24.35 -1.97 6.25
N PHE A 483 -24.99 -1.89 7.42
CA PHE A 483 -25.62 -3.03 8.09
C PHE A 483 -27.12 -3.17 7.71
N PHE A 484 -27.64 -2.32 6.80
CA PHE A 484 -29.09 -2.19 6.56
C PHE A 484 -29.59 -2.53 5.16
N ASN A 485 -28.71 -3.02 4.29
CA ASN A 485 -29.16 -3.99 3.30
C ASN A 485 -28.66 -5.33 3.84
N GLU A 486 -29.58 -6.24 4.16
CA GLU A 486 -29.24 -7.66 4.27
C GLU A 486 -28.71 -8.11 2.91
N ASP A 487 -27.45 -7.78 2.63
CA ASP A 487 -26.66 -8.54 1.70
C ASP A 487 -26.07 -9.69 2.51
N PRO A 488 -26.58 -10.93 2.37
CA PRO A 488 -25.98 -12.12 2.98
C PRO A 488 -24.53 -12.36 2.53
N SER A 489 -23.97 -11.50 1.66
CA SER A 489 -22.55 -11.43 1.28
C SER A 489 -21.64 -10.65 2.26
N THR A 490 -22.19 -9.93 3.24
CA THR A 490 -21.37 -9.18 4.23
C THR A 490 -20.80 -10.14 5.29
N PRO A 491 -19.48 -10.21 5.51
CA PRO A 491 -18.92 -11.01 6.60
C PRO A 491 -19.36 -10.42 7.95
N GLY A 492 -19.68 -11.29 8.92
CA GLY A 492 -19.94 -10.85 10.29
C GLY A 492 -18.71 -10.14 10.89
N LEU A 493 -18.90 -9.41 12.00
CA LEU A 493 -17.80 -9.13 12.92
C LEU A 493 -17.16 -10.48 13.23
N GLY A 494 -15.92 -10.74 12.79
CA GLY A 494 -15.32 -12.07 12.84
C GLY A 494 -15.16 -12.58 14.28
N TYR A 495 -13.95 -12.76 14.78
CA TYR A 495 -13.77 -13.18 16.17
C TYR A 495 -12.46 -12.69 16.77
N ARG A 496 -12.45 -12.52 18.09
CA ARG A 496 -11.22 -12.26 18.84
C ARG A 496 -10.37 -13.53 18.82
N MET A 497 -9.13 -13.42 18.35
CA MET A 497 -8.23 -14.55 18.22
C MET A 497 -7.75 -15.02 19.61
N ARG A 498 -7.45 -16.31 19.72
CA ARG A 498 -6.69 -16.91 20.83
C ARG A 498 -5.23 -17.01 20.44
N ILE A 499 -4.33 -17.20 21.42
CA ILE A 499 -2.91 -17.42 21.09
C ILE A 499 -2.71 -18.66 20.20
N ASP A 500 -3.57 -19.67 20.30
CA ASP A 500 -3.50 -20.86 19.45
C ASP A 500 -3.93 -20.60 18.00
N ASP A 501 -4.58 -19.45 17.74
CA ASP A 501 -4.95 -19.00 16.39
C ASP A 501 -3.83 -18.14 15.74
N VAL A 502 -2.76 -17.82 16.49
CA VAL A 502 -1.67 -16.89 16.12
C VAL A 502 -0.36 -17.65 15.94
#